data_AF-A0A072VH32-F1
#
_entry.id   AF-A0A072VH32-F1
#
_cell.length_a   1.000
_cell.length_b   1.000
_cell.length_c   1.000
_cell.angle_alpha   90.00
_cell.angle_beta   90.00
_cell.angle_gamma   90.00
#
_symmetry.space_group_name_H-M   'P 1'
#
loop_
_entity.id
_entity.type
_entity.pdbx_description
1 polymer ?
#
loop_
_entity_poly.entity_id
_entity_poly.type
_entity_poly.pdbx_seq_one_letter_code
_entity_poly.pdbx_strand_id
1 'polypeptide(L)'
;MVWSNDKYESVEHRVVVNTKKERFSIPFFFYPGHHVTVKPAEELVNEKNPARYKPYNVGKFYANRNRSDFNKREVENIQIHHFKIVD
;
A
#
# COMPACT_ATOMS: atom_id res chain seq x y z
N MET A 1 3.01 -6.63 3.85
CA MET A 1 3.33 -6.12 2.49
C MET A 1 2.86 -7.15 1.47
N VAL A 2 2.23 -6.74 0.36
CA VAL A 2 1.57 -7.68 -0.58
C VAL A 2 2.53 -8.66 -1.23
N TRP A 3 3.63 -8.19 -1.83
CA TRP A 3 4.63 -9.09 -2.46
C TRP A 3 5.21 -10.11 -1.48
N SER A 4 5.48 -9.69 -0.24
CA SER A 4 6.03 -10.58 0.78
C SER A 4 4.99 -11.56 1.37
N ASN A 5 3.73 -11.51 0.91
CA ASN A 5 2.61 -12.23 1.52
C ASN A 5 2.55 -12.02 3.04
N ASP A 6 2.75 -10.78 3.50
CA ASP A 6 2.86 -10.38 4.93
C ASP A 6 4.03 -10.97 5.74
N LYS A 7 5.03 -11.59 5.10
CA LYS A 7 6.31 -11.88 5.77
C LYS A 7 7.00 -10.61 6.28
N TYR A 8 6.82 -9.47 5.59
CA TYR A 8 7.27 -8.16 6.05
C TYR A 8 6.09 -7.24 6.35
N GLU A 9 6.23 -6.50 7.44
CA GLU A 9 5.27 -5.51 7.91
C GLU A 9 5.53 -4.14 7.28
N SER A 10 4.46 -3.45 6.87
CA SER A 10 4.52 -2.06 6.44
C SER A 10 4.20 -1.18 7.65
N VAL A 11 5.23 -0.70 8.34
CA VAL A 11 5.09 -0.04 9.65
C VAL A 11 4.46 1.35 9.52
N GLU A 12 3.50 1.63 10.39
CA GLU A 12 2.89 2.96 10.53
C GLU A 12 3.90 3.98 11.07
N HIS A 13 3.92 5.16 10.47
CA HIS A 13 4.81 6.24 10.89
C HIS A 13 4.07 7.57 10.83
N ARG A 14 4.44 8.49 11.72
CA ARG A 14 3.90 9.85 11.78
C ARG A 14 5.00 10.87 12.02
N VAL A 15 4.79 12.08 11.54
CA VAL A 15 5.63 13.25 11.86
C VAL A 15 4.82 14.18 12.74
N VAL A 16 5.43 14.70 13.81
CA VAL A 16 4.81 15.65 14.74
C VAL A 16 5.43 17.04 14.58
N VAL A 17 4.60 18.07 14.72
CA VAL A 17 5.03 19.47 14.70
C VAL A 17 5.57 19.90 16.08
N ASN A 18 6.39 20.95 16.12
CA ASN A 18 6.83 21.58 17.36
C ASN A 18 6.94 23.11 17.18
N THR A 19 6.92 23.86 18.28
CA THR A 19 6.95 25.33 18.27
C THR A 19 8.36 25.93 18.38
N LYS A 20 9.40 25.09 18.53
CA LYS A 20 10.76 25.53 18.88
C LYS A 20 11.68 25.66 17.68
N LYS A 21 11.59 24.73 16.73
CA LYS A 21 12.52 24.64 15.60
C LYS A 21 11.91 23.99 14.38
N GLU A 22 12.24 24.52 13.22
CA GLU A 22 11.95 23.94 11.91
C GLU A 22 12.64 22.58 11.71
N ARG A 23 11.95 21.68 10.99
CA ARG A 23 12.48 20.36 10.60
C ARG A 23 12.24 20.17 9.12
N PHE A 24 13.30 19.87 8.39
CA PHE A 24 13.25 19.54 6.97
C PHE A 24 13.58 18.06 6.74
N SER A 25 12.95 17.46 5.75
CA SER A 25 13.26 16.11 5.28
C SER A 25 12.90 15.98 3.81
N ILE A 26 13.68 15.22 3.05
CA ILE A 26 13.43 14.94 1.63
C ILE A 26 13.24 13.42 1.50
N PRO A 27 12.01 12.90 1.65
CA PRO A 27 11.79 11.47 1.49
C PRO A 27 11.83 11.09 0.00
N PHE A 28 12.48 9.97 -0.29
CA PHE A 28 12.52 9.37 -1.62
C PHE A 28 11.80 8.03 -1.57
N PHE A 29 10.93 7.79 -2.55
CA PHE A 29 10.11 6.59 -2.61
C PHE A 29 10.31 5.87 -3.94
N PHE A 30 10.40 4.54 -3.88
CA PHE A 30 10.42 3.68 -5.06
C PHE A 30 9.08 2.97 -5.18
N TYR A 31 8.43 3.13 -6.33
CA TYR A 31 7.16 2.50 -6.63
C TYR A 31 7.28 1.58 -7.83
N PRO A 32 6.45 0.52 -7.92
CA PRO A 32 6.35 -0.27 -9.14
C PRO A 32 5.78 0.59 -10.28
N GLY A 33 6.14 0.26 -11.53
CA GLY A 33 5.57 0.94 -12.69
C GLY A 33 4.05 0.78 -12.76
N HIS A 34 3.33 1.78 -13.29
CA HIS A 34 1.86 1.80 -13.29
C HIS A 34 1.18 0.60 -13.98
N HIS A 35 1.86 -0.03 -14.94
CA HIS A 35 1.36 -1.22 -15.64
C HIS A 35 1.45 -2.51 -14.81
N VAL A 36 2.19 -2.50 -13.70
CA VAL A 36 2.44 -3.69 -12.88
C VAL A 36 1.17 -4.14 -12.14
N THR A 37 0.92 -5.44 -12.19
CA THR A 37 -0.03 -6.12 -11.31
C THR A 37 0.70 -6.61 -10.07
N VAL A 38 0.30 -6.13 -8.89
CA VAL A 38 0.84 -6.53 -7.60
C VAL A 38 0.02 -7.71 -7.07
N LYS A 39 0.72 -8.76 -6.65
CA LYS A 39 0.20 -9.98 -6.02
C LYS A 39 1.28 -10.59 -5.12
N PRO A 40 0.98 -11.50 -4.18
CA PRO A 40 2.03 -12.24 -3.47
C PRO A 40 3.06 -12.87 -4.44
N ALA A 41 4.34 -12.79 -4.10
CA ALA A 41 5.40 -13.43 -4.89
C ALA A 41 5.18 -14.95 -4.92
N GLU A 42 5.34 -15.55 -6.10
CA GLU A 42 4.96 -16.95 -6.33
C GLU A 42 5.78 -17.91 -5.46
N GLU A 43 7.05 -17.58 -5.23
CA GLU A 43 7.98 -18.32 -4.39
C GLU A 43 7.61 -18.30 -2.89
N LEU A 44 6.72 -17.39 -2.48
CA LEU A 44 6.24 -17.26 -1.10
C LEU A 44 4.86 -17.88 -0.89
N VAL A 45 4.20 -18.37 -1.95
CA VAL A 45 2.86 -18.96 -1.88
C VAL A 45 2.95 -20.49 -1.99
N ASN A 46 2.34 -21.19 -1.04
CA ASN A 46 2.25 -22.66 -1.04
C ASN A 46 1.08 -23.13 -0.15
N GLU A 47 0.88 -24.44 -0.04
CA GLU A 47 -0.20 -25.03 0.76
C GLU A 47 -0.20 -24.60 2.24
N LYS A 48 0.99 -24.37 2.82
CA LYS A 48 1.15 -23.92 4.21
C LYS A 48 1.11 -22.39 4.36
N ASN A 49 1.30 -21.65 3.27
CA ASN A 49 1.24 -20.19 3.23
C ASN A 49 0.47 -19.75 1.96
N PRO A 50 -0.87 -19.89 1.95
CA PRO A 50 -1.67 -19.53 0.79
C PRO A 50 -1.59 -18.02 0.51
N ALA A 51 -1.95 -17.63 -0.70
CA ALA A 51 -2.00 -16.22 -1.07
C ALA A 51 -2.99 -15.47 -0.16
N ARG A 52 -2.52 -14.41 0.52
CA ARG A 52 -3.35 -13.61 1.44
C ARG A 52 -4.00 -12.41 0.76
N TYR A 53 -3.70 -12.16 -0.51
CA TYR A 53 -4.14 -10.99 -1.26
C TYR A 53 -4.54 -11.33 -2.69
N LYS A 54 -5.63 -10.72 -3.15
CA LYS A 54 -6.06 -10.73 -4.56
C LYS A 54 -5.13 -9.84 -5.40
N PRO A 55 -4.79 -10.24 -6.64
CA PRO A 55 -4.01 -9.39 -7.54
C PRO A 55 -4.70 -8.07 -7.87
N TYR A 56 -3.94 -6.98 -8.01
CA TYR A 56 -4.46 -5.68 -8.45
C TYR A 56 -3.44 -4.89 -9.26
N ASN A 57 -3.92 -4.03 -10.17
CA ASN A 57 -3.04 -3.13 -10.92
C ASN A 57 -2.68 -1.91 -10.06
N VAL A 58 -1.37 -1.66 -9.90
CA VAL A 58 -0.86 -0.61 -9.02
C VAL A 58 -1.18 0.80 -9.53
N GLY A 59 -1.19 1.00 -10.85
CA GLY A 59 -1.54 2.29 -11.46
C GLY A 59 -2.99 2.69 -11.19
N LYS A 60 -3.92 1.75 -11.34
CA LYS A 60 -5.34 1.96 -11.01
C LYS A 60 -5.54 2.23 -9.52
N PHE A 61 -4.84 1.51 -8.65
CA PHE A 61 -4.88 1.72 -7.19
C PHE A 61 -4.48 3.15 -6.83
N TYR A 62 -3.29 3.61 -7.26
CA TYR A 62 -2.83 4.97 -6.98
C TYR A 62 -3.70 6.04 -7.62
N ALA A 63 -4.14 5.86 -8.86
CA ALA A 63 -5.02 6.82 -9.53
C ALA A 63 -6.35 6.99 -8.80
N ASN A 64 -6.94 5.89 -8.31
CA ASN A 64 -8.18 5.94 -7.54
C ASN A 64 -7.96 6.64 -6.19
N ARG A 65 -6.94 6.22 -5.43
CA ARG A 65 -6.60 6.80 -4.13
C ARG A 65 -6.34 8.31 -4.23
N ASN A 66 -5.45 8.73 -5.12
CA ASN A 66 -5.07 10.13 -5.29
C ASN A 66 -6.29 11.00 -5.68
N ARG A 67 -7.17 10.50 -6.56
CA ARG A 67 -8.39 11.22 -6.94
C ARG A 67 -9.40 11.29 -5.81
N SER A 68 -9.53 10.24 -5.02
CA SER A 68 -10.45 10.23 -3.88
C SER A 68 -9.98 11.20 -2.79
N ASP A 69 -8.68 11.17 -2.46
CA ASP A 69 -8.04 12.12 -1.54
C ASP A 69 -8.23 13.57 -1.99
N PHE A 70 -7.96 13.86 -3.27
CA PHE A 70 -8.13 15.20 -3.83
C PHE A 70 -9.58 15.69 -3.76
N ASN A 71 -10.54 14.81 -4.08
CA ASN A 71 -11.96 15.15 -4.10
C ASN A 71 -12.61 15.17 -2.70
N LYS A 72 -11.91 14.75 -1.64
CA LYS A 72 -12.43 14.69 -0.25
C LYS A 72 -13.80 14.00 -0.17
N ARG A 73 -13.93 12.85 -0.83
CA ARG A 73 -15.20 12.12 -0.84
C ARG A 73 -15.51 11.58 0.55
N GLU A 74 -16.78 11.55 0.92
CA GLU A 74 -17.24 10.93 2.19
C GLU A 74 -17.30 9.39 2.09
N VAL A 75 -16.30 8.79 1.46
CA VAL A 75 -16.13 7.34 1.36
C VAL A 75 -14.71 6.98 1.73
N GLU A 76 -14.51 5.77 2.23
CA GLU A 76 -13.18 5.27 2.52
C GLU A 76 -12.34 5.23 1.24
N ASN A 77 -11.12 5.78 1.31
CA ASN A 77 -10.14 5.63 0.25
C ASN A 77 -9.72 4.18 0.11
N ILE A 78 -9.51 3.72 -1.12
CA ILE A 78 -8.99 2.37 -1.36
C ILE A 78 -7.64 2.15 -0.64
N GLN A 79 -7.58 1.09 0.14
CA GLN A 79 -6.44 0.61 0.93
C GLN A 79 -6.04 -0.80 0.48
N ILE A 80 -4.86 -1.22 0.90
CA ILE A 80 -4.34 -2.57 0.58
C ILE A 80 -5.21 -3.67 1.20
N HIS A 81 -5.81 -3.43 2.38
CA HIS A 81 -6.64 -4.45 3.05
C HIS A 81 -7.92 -4.77 2.28
N HIS A 82 -8.42 -3.90 1.40
CA HIS A 82 -9.55 -4.22 0.51
C HIS A 82 -9.22 -5.33 -0.50
N PHE A 83 -7.94 -5.61 -0.73
CA PHE A 83 -7.48 -6.73 -1.56
C PHE A 83 -7.16 -7.98 -0.75
N LYS A 84 -7.26 -7.95 0.58
CA LYS A 84 -7.00 -9.12 1.41
C LYS A 84 -8.04 -10.20 1.11
N ILE A 85 -7.58 -11.45 1.00
CA ILE A 85 -8.48 -12.60 0.92
C ILE A 85 -8.90 -12.86 2.36
N VAL A 86 -10.19 -12.64 2.63
CA VAL A 86 -10.82 -12.89 3.93
C VAL A 86 -11.68 -14.13 3.75
N ASP A 87 -11.49 -15.12 4.62
CA ASP A 87 -12.40 -16.27 4.75
C ASP A 87 -13.75 -15.82 5.31
#